data_AF-A0A834SQ26-F1
#
_entry.id   AF-A0A834SQ26-F1
#
_cell.length_a   1.000
_cell.length_b   1.000
_cell.length_c   1.000
_cell.angle_alpha   90.00
_cell.angle_beta   90.00
_cell.angle_gamma   90.00
#
_symmetry.space_group_name_H-M   'P 1'
#
loop_
_entity.id
_entity.type
_entity.pdbx_description
1 polymer ?
#
loop_
_entity_poly.entity_id
_entity_poly.type
_entity_poly.pdbx_seq_one_letter_code
_entity_poly.pdbx_strand_id
1 'polypeptide(L)'
;MVASEDKLNTATQIDSVIFAEIPNQHAHPELHEAVKSFMVHGPCGASRLTSPCMQNDKCTKNFPKKISDRTLFDEDGYAKYRRRDTGLTIVKKGVELDNHSLVPYNPTLLLSKGHDKVTTTICNQESTEVNLCIDEIQQYYDCRYVSPCEAAWRIFGFDINYREPSVERLPFHLPN
;
A
#
# COMPACT_ATOMS: atom_id res chain seq x y z
N MET A 1 -18.49 -4.49 -11.45
CA MET A 1 -17.29 -4.53 -12.30
C MET A 1 -17.15 -3.15 -12.91
N VAL A 2 -15.98 -2.51 -12.80
CA VAL A 2 -15.75 -1.17 -13.36
C VAL A 2 -15.82 -1.23 -14.89
N ALA A 3 -16.48 -0.25 -15.51
CA ALA A 3 -16.63 -0.20 -16.96
C ALA A 3 -15.24 -0.12 -17.61
N SER A 4 -15.08 -0.71 -18.80
CA SER A 4 -13.77 -0.76 -19.49
C SER A 4 -13.18 0.63 -19.73
N GLU A 5 -14.03 1.65 -19.86
CA GLU A 5 -13.65 3.06 -20.01
C GLU A 5 -13.14 3.71 -18.71
N ASP A 6 -13.56 3.20 -17.55
CA ASP A 6 -13.15 3.66 -16.22
C ASP A 6 -11.88 2.95 -15.72
N LYS A 7 -11.40 1.93 -16.45
CA LYS A 7 -10.15 1.24 -16.13
C LYS A 7 -8.95 2.09 -16.55
N LEU A 8 -8.02 2.28 -15.61
CA LEU A 8 -6.79 3.06 -15.81
C LEU A 8 -5.73 2.22 -16.54
N ASN A 9 -5.93 1.94 -17.82
CA ASN A 9 -5.10 0.95 -18.55
C ASN A 9 -3.85 1.55 -19.20
N THR A 10 -3.71 2.88 -19.22
CA THR A 10 -2.55 3.54 -19.82
C THR A 10 -1.60 4.11 -18.77
N ALA A 11 -0.30 4.13 -19.08
CA ALA A 11 0.71 4.73 -18.20
C ALA A 11 0.34 6.18 -17.81
N THR A 12 -0.18 6.97 -18.74
CA THR A 12 -0.59 8.36 -18.49
C THR A 12 -1.76 8.46 -17.52
N GLN A 13 -2.75 7.57 -17.63
CA GLN A 13 -3.87 7.51 -16.68
C GLN A 13 -3.41 7.06 -15.29
N ILE A 14 -2.49 6.10 -15.20
CA ILE A 14 -1.91 5.68 -13.91
C ILE A 14 -1.11 6.84 -13.29
N ASP A 15 -0.30 7.52 -14.11
CA ASP A 15 0.55 8.64 -13.69
C ASP A 15 -0.25 9.86 -13.20
N SER A 16 -1.56 9.93 -13.47
CA SER A 16 -2.43 10.99 -12.94
C SER A 16 -3.00 10.69 -11.55
N VAL A 17 -2.98 9.43 -11.12
CA VAL A 17 -3.61 8.98 -9.86
C VAL A 17 -2.65 8.28 -8.89
N ILE A 18 -1.57 7.66 -9.37
CA ILE A 18 -0.56 6.99 -8.55
C ILE A 18 0.76 7.75 -8.64
N PHE A 19 1.33 8.03 -7.47
CA PHE A 19 2.55 8.81 -7.29
C PHE A 19 3.54 8.02 -6.45
N ALA A 20 4.83 8.17 -6.72
CA ALA A 20 5.90 7.59 -5.91
C ALA A 20 6.98 8.65 -5.59
N GLU A 21 6.54 9.88 -5.33
CA GLU A 21 7.38 11.07 -5.17
C GLU A 21 7.06 11.78 -3.85
N ILE A 22 8.05 12.45 -3.25
CA ILE A 22 7.87 13.28 -2.06
C ILE A 22 7.06 14.53 -2.46
N PRO A 23 5.88 14.79 -1.85
CA PRO A 23 5.14 16.01 -2.07
C PRO A 23 5.92 17.22 -1.56
N ASN A 24 5.76 18.38 -2.21
CA ASN A 24 6.31 19.61 -1.68
C ASN A 24 5.63 19.99 -0.35
N GLN A 25 6.41 20.17 0.72
CA GLN A 25 5.89 20.43 2.06
C GLN A 25 5.14 21.77 2.17
N HIS A 26 5.53 22.78 1.39
CA HIS A 26 4.89 24.09 1.44
C HIS A 26 3.58 24.11 0.66
N ALA A 27 3.54 23.47 -0.51
CA ALA A 27 2.33 23.40 -1.34
C ALA A 27 1.29 22.41 -0.79
N HIS A 28 1.72 21.28 -0.23
CA HIS A 28 0.85 20.19 0.22
C HIS A 28 1.32 19.62 1.57
N PRO A 29 1.23 20.39 2.68
CA PRO A 29 1.78 20.00 3.98
C PRO A 29 1.16 18.71 4.54
N GLU A 30 -0.16 18.55 4.43
CA GLU A 30 -0.86 17.36 4.93
C GLU A 30 -0.44 16.10 4.16
N LEU A 31 -0.38 16.19 2.83
CA LEU A 31 0.07 15.07 1.98
C LEU A 31 1.53 14.74 2.24
N HIS A 32 2.38 15.76 2.39
CA HIS A 32 3.79 15.58 2.72
C HIS A 32 3.96 14.78 4.01
N GLU A 33 3.28 15.18 5.09
CA GLU A 33 3.38 14.48 6.37
C GLU A 33 2.80 13.06 6.32
N ALA A 34 1.69 12.85 5.60
CA ALA A 34 1.13 11.52 5.38
C ALA A 34 2.10 10.61 4.61
N VAL A 35 2.67 11.11 3.52
CA VAL A 35 3.64 10.35 2.70
C VAL A 35 4.88 10.03 3.52
N LYS A 36 5.49 11.02 4.17
CA LYS A 36 6.68 10.87 5.03
C LYS A 36 6.47 9.79 6.10
N SER A 37 5.29 9.76 6.72
CA SER A 37 4.94 8.82 7.78
C SER A 37 4.73 7.40 7.23
N PHE A 38 3.92 7.26 6.18
CA PHE A 38 3.32 5.96 5.81
C PHE A 38 3.82 5.40 4.48
N MET A 39 4.21 6.24 3.52
CA MET A 39 4.52 5.85 2.15
C MET A 39 6.02 5.84 1.85
N VAL A 40 6.82 5.61 2.87
CA VAL A 40 8.29 5.62 2.77
C VAL A 40 8.82 4.31 3.31
N HIS A 41 9.43 3.55 2.41
CA HIS A 41 10.21 2.39 2.79
C HIS A 41 11.36 2.84 3.69
N GLY A 42 11.46 2.23 4.87
CA GLY A 42 12.50 2.59 5.82
C GLY A 42 13.91 2.34 5.24
N PRO A 43 14.94 2.91 5.86
CA PRO A 43 16.32 2.64 5.46
C PRO A 43 16.57 1.14 5.41
N CYS A 44 17.15 0.65 4.31
CA CYS A 44 17.52 -0.75 4.10
C CYS A 44 18.75 -0.84 3.18
N GLY A 45 19.22 -2.06 2.91
CA GLY A 45 20.42 -2.28 2.11
C GLY A 45 21.66 -1.72 2.80
N ALA A 46 22.54 -1.10 2.02
CA ALA A 46 23.78 -0.49 2.53
C ALA A 46 23.53 0.53 3.66
N SER A 47 22.36 1.19 3.67
CA SER A 47 22.01 2.14 4.73
C SER A 47 21.63 1.47 6.06
N ARG A 48 21.12 0.23 6.02
CA ARG A 48 20.69 -0.52 7.21
C ARG A 48 20.43 -2.01 6.91
N LEU A 49 21.41 -2.86 7.19
CA LEU A 49 21.29 -4.32 7.02
C LEU A 49 20.35 -4.98 8.04
N THR A 50 20.11 -4.34 9.19
CA THR A 50 19.25 -4.86 10.27
C THR A 50 17.76 -4.65 10.05
N SER A 51 17.36 -4.06 8.91
CA SER A 51 15.95 -3.81 8.62
C SER A 51 15.18 -5.12 8.35
N PRO A 52 13.91 -5.26 8.80
CA PRO A 52 13.16 -6.51 8.67
C PRO A 52 12.94 -7.01 7.23
N CYS A 53 13.05 -6.11 6.25
CA CYS A 53 12.94 -6.45 4.84
C CYS A 53 14.22 -7.09 4.25
N MET A 54 15.34 -7.10 4.98
CA MET A 54 16.62 -7.59 4.51
C MET A 54 16.71 -9.11 4.62
N GLN A 55 17.08 -9.77 3.52
CA GLN A 55 17.39 -11.19 3.46
C GLN A 55 18.57 -11.40 2.50
N ASN A 56 19.59 -12.14 2.93
CA ASN A 56 20.81 -12.37 2.13
C ASN A 56 21.41 -11.06 1.59
N ASP A 57 21.54 -10.04 2.46
CA ASP A 57 22.04 -8.70 2.14
C ASP A 57 21.27 -7.93 1.05
N LYS A 58 20.08 -8.40 0.68
CA LYS A 58 19.19 -7.73 -0.28
C LYS A 58 17.86 -7.40 0.36
N CYS A 59 17.31 -6.24 0.00
CA CYS A 59 15.94 -5.91 0.37
C CYS A 59 14.99 -6.82 -0.41
N THR A 60 14.19 -7.62 0.29
CA THR A 60 13.16 -8.51 -0.29
C THR A 60 12.11 -7.77 -1.12
N LYS A 61 11.98 -6.44 -0.93
CA LYS A 61 11.07 -5.58 -1.70
C LYS A 61 11.80 -4.83 -2.82
N ASN A 62 13.07 -5.11 -3.06
CA ASN A 62 13.92 -4.52 -4.09
C ASN A 62 13.97 -2.98 -3.99
N PHE A 63 14.16 -2.44 -2.79
CA PHE A 63 14.53 -1.04 -2.56
C PHE A 63 16.05 -0.89 -2.46
N PRO A 64 16.63 0.26 -2.87
CA PRO A 64 15.97 1.42 -3.50
C PRO A 64 15.42 1.13 -4.91
N LYS A 65 14.32 1.79 -5.30
CA LYS A 65 13.69 1.66 -6.63
C LYS A 65 14.30 2.65 -7.62
N LYS A 66 14.49 2.25 -8.88
CA LYS A 66 14.99 3.14 -9.94
C LYS A 66 14.06 4.33 -10.19
N ILE A 67 14.64 5.49 -10.45
CA ILE A 67 13.94 6.67 -10.99
C ILE A 67 13.40 6.37 -12.39
N SER A 68 12.22 6.88 -12.69
CA SER A 68 11.57 6.79 -14.00
C SER A 68 10.62 7.96 -14.19
N ASP A 69 10.69 8.64 -15.34
CA ASP A 69 9.84 9.79 -15.64
C ASP A 69 8.41 9.43 -16.09
N ARG A 70 8.13 8.14 -16.26
CA ARG A 70 6.81 7.61 -16.63
C ARG A 70 6.57 6.24 -16.02
N THR A 71 5.31 5.84 -15.89
CA THR A 71 4.97 4.45 -15.59
C THR A 71 5.33 3.54 -16.77
N LEU A 72 5.96 2.39 -16.47
CA LEU A 72 6.31 1.36 -17.45
C LEU A 72 5.67 0.04 -17.02
N PHE A 73 5.26 -0.79 -17.98
CA PHE A 73 4.81 -2.15 -17.71
C PHE A 73 5.93 -3.11 -18.12
N ASP A 74 6.21 -4.13 -17.31
CA ASP A 74 7.10 -5.21 -17.72
C ASP A 74 6.37 -6.31 -18.50
N GLU A 75 7.13 -7.31 -18.94
CA GLU A 75 6.65 -8.44 -19.74
C GLU A 75 5.55 -9.24 -19.03
N ASP A 76 5.55 -9.21 -17.69
CA ASP A 76 4.56 -9.85 -16.84
C ASP A 76 3.35 -8.94 -16.55
N GLY A 77 3.31 -7.73 -17.11
CA GLY A 77 2.22 -6.77 -16.96
C GLY A 77 2.28 -5.91 -15.68
N TYR A 78 3.36 -5.98 -14.90
CA TYR A 78 3.47 -5.18 -13.68
C TYR A 78 3.86 -3.73 -13.95
N ALA A 79 3.13 -2.81 -13.34
CA ALA A 79 3.43 -1.39 -13.38
C ALA A 79 4.66 -1.05 -12.50
N LYS A 80 5.71 -0.57 -13.15
CA LYS A 80 6.82 0.19 -12.57
C LYS A 80 6.45 1.67 -12.63
N TYR A 81 5.88 2.16 -11.53
CA TYR A 81 5.35 3.52 -11.44
C TYR A 81 6.37 4.62 -11.70
N ARG A 82 5.88 5.74 -12.24
CA ARG A 82 6.64 6.99 -12.32
C ARG A 82 7.17 7.41 -10.95
N ARG A 83 8.45 7.76 -10.95
CA ARG A 83 9.23 8.21 -9.80
C ARG A 83 10.30 9.15 -10.33
N ARG A 84 9.97 10.44 -10.50
CA ARG A 84 10.91 11.45 -11.00
C ARG A 84 11.95 11.78 -9.93
N ASP A 85 13.12 12.24 -10.36
CA ASP A 85 14.06 12.86 -9.44
C ASP A 85 13.68 14.34 -9.26
N THR A 86 13.18 14.67 -8.07
CA THR A 86 12.76 16.04 -7.73
C THR A 86 13.79 16.77 -6.86
N GLY A 87 14.88 16.11 -6.48
CA GLY A 87 15.87 16.63 -5.52
C GLY A 87 15.36 16.77 -4.07
N LEU A 88 14.13 16.35 -3.77
CA LEU A 88 13.58 16.39 -2.42
C LEU A 88 14.01 15.15 -1.63
N THR A 89 14.25 15.34 -0.33
CA THR A 89 14.60 14.27 0.60
C THR A 89 13.78 14.38 1.89
N ILE A 90 13.70 13.26 2.62
CA ILE A 90 13.09 13.17 3.94
C ILE A 90 14.01 12.36 4.87
N VAL A 91 14.10 12.76 6.13
CA VAL A 91 14.89 12.03 7.12
C VAL A 91 14.02 10.97 7.80
N LYS A 92 14.43 9.70 7.74
CA LYS A 92 13.78 8.59 8.47
C LYS A 92 14.83 7.77 9.22
N LYS A 93 14.66 7.66 10.55
CA LYS A 93 15.62 6.97 11.44
C LYS A 93 17.08 7.43 11.27
N GLY A 94 17.28 8.73 11.02
CA GLY A 94 18.61 9.35 10.86
C GLY A 94 19.24 9.19 9.47
N VAL A 95 18.51 8.67 8.48
CA VAL A 95 18.99 8.52 7.10
C VAL A 95 18.13 9.40 6.19
N GLU A 96 18.78 10.18 5.32
CA GLU A 96 18.12 10.91 4.24
C GLU A 96 17.70 9.96 3.14
N LEU A 97 16.42 9.99 2.80
CA LEU A 97 15.81 9.17 1.77
C LEU A 97 15.17 10.08 0.73
N ASP A 98 15.44 9.79 -0.53
CA ASP A 98 14.85 10.48 -1.68
C ASP A 98 13.70 9.64 -2.27
N ASN A 99 13.25 10.03 -3.45
CA ASN A 99 12.19 9.34 -4.16
C ASN A 99 12.51 7.85 -4.39
N HIS A 100 13.74 7.34 -4.39
CA HIS A 100 14.01 5.91 -4.55
C HIS A 100 13.37 5.03 -3.45
N SER A 101 13.07 5.62 -2.29
CA SER A 101 12.53 4.92 -1.11
C SER A 101 11.01 5.03 -0.98
N LEU A 102 10.33 5.74 -1.89
CA LEU A 102 8.90 5.97 -1.79
C LEU A 102 8.11 4.73 -2.24
N VAL A 103 7.15 4.33 -1.42
CA VAL A 103 6.12 3.38 -1.82
C VAL A 103 5.09 4.15 -2.65
N PRO A 104 4.64 3.64 -3.80
CA PRO A 104 3.57 4.29 -4.56
C PRO A 104 2.36 4.58 -3.67
N TYR A 105 1.62 5.65 -3.96
CA TYR A 105 0.43 6.09 -3.23
C TYR A 105 -0.54 6.83 -4.15
N ASN A 106 -1.83 6.83 -3.80
CA ASN A 106 -2.83 7.72 -4.36
C ASN A 106 -3.09 8.87 -3.37
N PRO A 107 -2.85 10.15 -3.73
CA PRO A 107 -3.00 11.28 -2.82
C PRO A 107 -4.39 11.40 -2.22
N THR A 108 -5.43 11.29 -3.05
CA THR A 108 -6.82 11.40 -2.63
C THR A 108 -7.16 10.30 -1.63
N LEU A 109 -6.82 9.05 -1.92
CA LEU A 109 -7.11 7.93 -1.01
C LEU A 109 -6.31 8.00 0.29
N LEU A 110 -5.04 8.40 0.22
CA LEU A 110 -4.18 8.54 1.40
C LEU A 110 -4.72 9.59 2.39
N LEU A 111 -5.22 10.71 1.87
CA LEU A 111 -5.77 11.78 2.71
C LEU A 111 -7.21 11.49 3.16
N SER A 112 -8.06 11.01 2.27
CA SER A 112 -9.50 10.83 2.54
C SER A 112 -9.83 9.62 3.39
N LYS A 113 -9.08 8.51 3.25
CA LYS A 113 -9.23 7.33 4.11
C LYS A 113 -8.34 7.39 5.35
N GLY A 114 -7.43 8.36 5.40
CA GLY A 114 -6.45 8.48 6.45
C GLY A 114 -5.47 7.30 6.52
N HIS A 115 -4.64 7.31 7.56
CA HIS A 115 -3.94 6.11 7.99
C HIS A 115 -4.95 5.30 8.80
N ASP A 116 -5.70 4.40 8.19
CA ASP A 116 -6.48 3.43 8.95
C ASP A 116 -5.51 2.50 9.70
N LYS A 117 -4.96 3.03 10.81
CA LYS A 117 -4.25 2.27 11.82
C LYS A 117 -5.34 1.62 12.67
N VAL A 118 -5.92 0.56 12.14
CA VAL A 118 -6.64 -0.40 12.96
C VAL A 118 -5.62 -0.95 13.97
N THR A 119 -5.66 -0.42 15.19
CA THR A 119 -5.00 -1.05 16.34
C THR A 119 -6.06 -1.94 16.96
N THR A 120 -6.20 -3.15 16.44
CA THR A 120 -7.01 -4.18 17.11
C THR A 120 -6.22 -4.69 18.30
N THR A 121 -6.57 -4.22 19.50
CA THR A 121 -6.19 -4.91 20.73
C THR A 121 -7.33 -5.84 21.08
N ILE A 122 -7.13 -7.16 20.97
CA ILE A 122 -8.10 -8.15 21.43
C ILE A 122 -7.94 -8.24 22.95
N CYS A 123 -8.76 -7.49 23.69
CA CYS A 123 -8.83 -7.61 25.14
C CYS A 123 -9.85 -8.69 25.49
N ASN A 124 -9.39 -9.91 25.80
CA ASN A 124 -10.21 -10.84 26.58
C ASN A 124 -10.17 -10.34 28.03
N GLN A 125 -11.17 -9.53 28.42
CA GLN A 125 -11.36 -9.21 29.82
C GLN A 125 -11.92 -10.43 30.53
N GLU A 126 -11.04 -10.95 31.38
CA GLU A 126 -11.27 -11.85 32.51
C GLU A 126 -11.53 -13.33 32.19
N SER A 127 -10.65 -14.11 32.79
CA SER A 127 -10.75 -15.53 33.10
C SER A 127 -12.14 -15.93 33.57
N THR A 128 -12.88 -16.64 32.73
CA THR A 128 -13.75 -17.73 33.19
C THR A 128 -13.88 -18.71 32.04
N GLU A 129 -13.74 -19.99 32.33
CA GLU A 129 -13.72 -21.11 31.39
C GLU A 129 -15.03 -21.24 30.62
N VAL A 130 -15.22 -20.41 29.59
CA VAL A 130 -16.24 -20.60 28.57
C VAL A 130 -15.53 -20.95 27.27
N ASN A 131 -15.94 -22.09 26.69
CA ASN A 131 -15.56 -22.56 25.38
C ASN A 131 -16.05 -21.55 24.34
N LEU A 132 -15.27 -20.48 24.15
CA LEU A 132 -15.55 -19.45 23.17
C LEU A 132 -15.23 -20.05 21.81
N CYS A 133 -16.28 -20.32 21.05
CA CYS A 133 -16.22 -20.50 19.61
C CYS A 133 -15.52 -19.27 19.01
N ILE A 134 -14.22 -19.39 18.75
CA ILE A 134 -13.46 -18.37 18.04
C ILE A 134 -13.86 -18.49 16.57
N ASP A 135 -14.59 -17.50 16.08
CA ASP A 135 -14.89 -17.38 14.66
C ASP A 135 -13.68 -16.77 13.94
N GLU A 136 -12.75 -17.64 13.54
CA GLU A 136 -11.55 -17.28 12.78
C GLU A 136 -11.88 -16.59 11.45
N ILE A 137 -13.05 -16.88 10.87
CA ILE A 137 -13.50 -16.32 9.59
C ILE A 137 -13.88 -14.85 9.77
N GLN A 138 -14.71 -14.56 10.78
CA GLN A 138 -15.08 -13.19 11.12
C GLN A 138 -13.84 -12.38 11.53
N GLN A 139 -12.95 -12.98 12.32
CA GLN A 139 -11.69 -12.36 12.72
C GLN A 139 -10.78 -12.03 11.53
N TYR A 140 -10.74 -12.91 10.53
CA TYR A 140 -10.01 -12.68 9.28
C TYR A 140 -10.60 -11.50 8.47
N TYR A 141 -11.93 -11.37 8.41
CA TYR A 141 -12.60 -10.24 7.74
C TYR A 141 -12.36 -8.92 8.47
N ASP A 142 -12.48 -8.90 9.79
CA ASP A 142 -12.36 -7.69 10.61
C ASP A 142 -10.92 -7.11 10.62
N CYS A 143 -9.91 -7.94 10.38
CA CYS A 143 -8.49 -7.53 10.41
C CYS A 143 -7.89 -7.24 9.02
N ARG A 144 -8.65 -7.34 7.92
CA ARG A 144 -8.08 -7.24 6.56
C ARG A 144 -7.78 -5.79 6.16
N TYR A 145 -6.55 -5.35 6.43
CA TYR A 145 -6.01 -4.10 5.90
C TYR A 145 -5.67 -4.22 4.40
N VAL A 146 -6.19 -3.29 3.59
CA VAL A 146 -5.83 -3.13 2.17
C VAL A 146 -5.17 -1.75 2.03
N SER A 147 -3.90 -1.70 1.61
CA SER A 147 -3.22 -0.42 1.44
C SER A 147 -3.93 0.47 0.40
N PRO A 148 -3.85 1.82 0.47
CA PRO A 148 -4.48 2.71 -0.52
C PRO A 148 -4.16 2.34 -1.98
N CYS A 149 -2.94 1.88 -2.27
CA CYS A 149 -2.55 1.41 -3.60
C CYS A 149 -3.23 0.10 -4.00
N GLU A 150 -3.29 -0.85 -3.09
CA GLU A 150 -4.00 -2.10 -3.32
C GLU A 150 -5.52 -1.85 -3.44
N ALA A 151 -6.06 -0.89 -2.69
CA ALA A 151 -7.46 -0.48 -2.78
C ALA A 151 -7.75 0.19 -4.12
N ALA A 152 -6.90 1.12 -4.58
CA ALA A 152 -7.01 1.70 -5.91
C ALA A 152 -6.95 0.60 -6.99
N TRP A 153 -6.00 -0.33 -6.87
CA TRP A 153 -5.88 -1.45 -7.81
C TRP A 153 -7.14 -2.32 -7.87
N ARG A 154 -7.72 -2.66 -6.72
CA ARG A 154 -8.96 -3.45 -6.64
C ARG A 154 -10.18 -2.65 -7.15
N ILE A 155 -10.27 -1.37 -6.80
CA ILE A 155 -11.38 -0.50 -7.23
C ILE A 155 -11.37 -0.37 -8.75
N PHE A 156 -10.22 -0.04 -9.35
CA PHE A 156 -10.13 0.20 -10.79
C PHE A 156 -9.97 -1.09 -11.62
N GLY A 157 -9.98 -2.27 -10.98
CA GLY A 157 -10.05 -3.56 -11.66
C GLY A 157 -8.84 -3.88 -12.53
N PHE A 158 -7.64 -3.53 -12.05
CA PHE A 158 -6.38 -3.97 -12.66
C PHE A 158 -6.21 -5.48 -12.47
N ASP A 159 -5.62 -6.16 -13.46
CA ASP A 159 -5.32 -7.60 -13.34
C ASP A 159 -4.25 -7.79 -12.24
N ILE A 160 -4.72 -8.27 -11.09
CA ILE A 160 -3.86 -8.85 -10.07
C ILE A 160 -3.60 -10.27 -10.56
N ASN A 161 -2.36 -10.76 -10.45
CA ASN A 161 -1.97 -12.17 -10.54
C ASN A 161 -3.13 -13.18 -10.54
N TYR A 162 -3.04 -14.26 -11.32
CA TYR A 162 -3.90 -15.47 -11.41
C TYR A 162 -4.51 -16.08 -10.12
N ARG A 163 -4.47 -15.42 -8.97
CA ARG A 163 -5.42 -15.54 -7.87
C ARG A 163 -6.72 -14.81 -8.21
N GLU A 164 -7.70 -15.59 -8.64
CA GLU A 164 -9.09 -15.25 -8.33
C GLU A 164 -9.22 -15.19 -6.80
N PRO A 165 -9.52 -14.03 -6.19
CA PRO A 165 -9.96 -14.05 -4.81
C PRO A 165 -11.20 -14.93 -4.74
N SER A 166 -11.22 -15.93 -3.85
CA SER A 166 -12.42 -16.75 -3.64
C SER A 166 -13.57 -15.84 -3.25
N VAL A 167 -14.46 -15.57 -4.22
CA VAL A 167 -15.73 -14.89 -3.97
C VAL A 167 -16.71 -15.95 -3.53
N GLU A 168 -16.73 -16.25 -2.23
CA GLU A 168 -17.85 -17.01 -1.67
C GLU A 168 -19.06 -16.09 -1.52
N ARG A 169 -20.10 -16.40 -2.29
CA ARG A 169 -21.43 -15.84 -2.04
C ARG A 169 -22.00 -16.52 -0.81
N LEU A 170 -21.99 -15.83 0.32
CA LEU A 170 -22.67 -16.30 1.53
C LEU A 170 -24.18 -16.39 1.24
N PRO A 171 -24.81 -17.57 1.43
CA PRO A 171 -26.25 -17.69 1.33
C PRO A 171 -26.88 -16.89 2.47
N PHE A 172 -27.75 -15.95 2.14
CA PHE A 172 -28.55 -15.24 3.13
C PHE A 172 -29.71 -16.15 3.54
N HIS A 173 -29.79 -16.49 4.82
CA HIS A 173 -31.01 -17.03 5.39
C HIS A 173 -31.91 -15.87 5.79
N LEU A 174 -33.07 -15.76 5.12
CA LEU A 174 -34.13 -14.89 5.57
C LEU A 174 -34.77 -15.52 6.83
N PRO A 175 -35.07 -14.73 7.88
CA PRO A 175 -35.87 -15.21 8.99
C PRO A 175 -37.28 -15.57 8.50
N ASN A 176 -37.84 -16.65 9.05
CA ASN A 176 -39.22 -17.09 8.79
C ASN A 176 -40.25 -16.06 9.26
#